data_AF-A0A535G378-F1
#
_entry.id   AF-A0A535G378-F1
#
_cell.length_a   1.000
_cell.length_b   1.000
_cell.length_c   1.000
_cell.angle_alpha   90.00
_cell.angle_beta   90.00
_cell.angle_gamma   90.00
#
_symmetry.space_group_name_H-M   'P 1'
#
loop_
_entity.id
_entity.type
_entity.pdbx_description
1 polymer ?
#
loop_
_entity_poly.entity_id
_entity_poly.type
_entity_poly.pdbx_seq_one_letter_code
_entity_poly.pdbx_strand_id
1 'polypeptide(L)'
;MAIDVLQDVLDTIRLHGLIAGIHTFTTPWGYATAPDSQDIAFLVMVAGGGMLEIEEGDPPVRTLQSGDIVVLPRRTRYILRDKMHSPVLLFTELTELQTQRQGAVGNTTRIASGCYQFVNSSKKPVFSVLPPLIHL
;
A
#
# COMPACT_ATOMS: atom_id res chain seq x y z
N MET A 1 12.77 25.38 -5.26
CA MET A 1 11.42 24.82 -5.48
C MET A 1 11.64 23.43 -6.04
N ALA A 2 11.52 22.39 -5.21
CA ALA A 2 11.69 21.02 -5.69
C ALA A 2 10.48 20.71 -6.55
N ILE A 3 10.71 20.39 -7.82
CA ILE A 3 9.65 19.96 -8.71
C ILE A 3 9.22 18.57 -8.23
N ASP A 4 7.99 18.43 -7.77
CA ASP A 4 7.44 17.13 -7.44
C ASP A 4 6.98 16.51 -8.77
N VAL A 5 7.95 15.90 -9.47
CA VAL A 5 7.73 15.27 -10.78
C VAL A 5 6.60 14.25 -10.70
N LEU A 6 6.45 13.58 -9.56
CA LEU A 6 5.36 12.66 -9.34
C LEU A 6 4.05 13.43 -9.31
N GLN A 7 3.94 14.49 -8.52
CA GLN A 7 2.73 15.31 -8.46
C GLN A 7 2.37 15.95 -9.81
N ASP A 8 3.32 16.49 -10.58
CA ASP A 8 3.06 17.07 -11.91
C ASP A 8 2.57 16.02 -12.92
N VAL A 9 3.17 14.81 -12.89
CA VAL A 9 2.71 13.69 -13.72
C VAL A 9 1.30 13.28 -13.30
N LEU A 10 1.01 13.23 -12.00
CA LEU A 10 -0.30 12.90 -11.44
C LEU A 10 -1.38 13.95 -11.76
N ASP A 11 -1.04 15.24 -11.73
CA ASP A 11 -1.94 16.33 -12.08
C ASP A 11 -2.28 16.34 -13.58
N THR A 12 -1.30 15.99 -14.43
CA THR A 12 -1.49 15.88 -15.88
C THR A 12 -2.51 14.80 -16.27
N ILE A 13 -2.65 13.75 -15.45
CA ILE A 13 -3.63 12.67 -15.65
C ILE A 13 -4.93 12.87 -14.84
N ARG A 14 -5.10 14.03 -14.17
CA ARG A 14 -6.24 14.37 -13.29
C ARG A 14 -6.49 13.33 -12.19
N LEU A 15 -5.41 12.79 -11.62
CA LEU A 15 -5.48 11.77 -10.60
C LEU A 15 -5.63 12.42 -9.23
N HIS A 16 -6.81 12.29 -8.60
CA HIS A 16 -6.98 12.76 -7.23
C HIS A 16 -6.54 11.65 -6.27
N GLY A 17 -5.48 11.93 -5.52
CA GLY A 17 -5.02 11.07 -4.43
C GLY A 17 -5.92 11.24 -3.22
N LEU A 18 -6.49 10.13 -2.75
CA LEU A 18 -7.17 10.06 -1.47
C LEU A 18 -6.29 9.26 -0.51
N ILE A 19 -5.76 9.92 0.52
CA ILE A 19 -5.25 9.19 1.68
C ILE A 19 -6.46 8.53 2.33
N ALA A 20 -6.50 7.20 2.33
CA ALA A 20 -7.59 6.45 2.92
C ALA A 20 -7.44 6.39 4.45
N GLY A 21 -6.20 6.31 4.95
CA GLY A 21 -5.95 6.34 6.39
C GLY A 21 -4.48 6.19 6.78
N ILE A 22 -4.21 6.38 8.07
CA ILE A 22 -2.94 6.01 8.71
C ILE A 22 -3.26 4.94 9.75
N HIS A 23 -2.61 3.80 9.66
CA HIS A 23 -2.84 2.64 10.50
C HIS A 23 -1.60 2.33 11.31
N THR A 24 -1.78 1.96 12.58
CA THR A 24 -0.71 1.46 13.44
C THR A 24 -1.02 0.02 13.80
N PHE A 25 -0.08 -0.87 13.53
CA PHE A 25 -0.19 -2.29 13.78
C PHE A 25 0.89 -2.75 14.75
N THR A 26 0.49 -3.42 15.82
CA THR A 26 1.38 -4.11 16.75
C THR A 26 1.59 -5.54 16.27
N THR A 27 2.84 -6.01 16.27
CA THR A 27 3.18 -7.39 15.86
C THR A 27 2.46 -8.45 16.70
N PRO A 28 2.09 -9.60 16.11
CA PRO A 28 2.19 -9.93 14.69
C PRO A 28 1.03 -9.30 13.90
N TRP A 29 1.28 -8.92 12.65
CA TRP A 29 0.28 -8.37 11.75
C TRP A 29 0.51 -8.78 10.30
N GLY A 30 -0.59 -8.97 9.57
CA GLY A 30 -0.57 -9.27 8.16
C GLY A 30 -1.95 -9.13 7.56
N TYR A 31 -2.04 -8.54 6.37
CA TYR A 31 -3.30 -8.45 5.64
C TYR A 31 -3.13 -8.68 4.14
N ALA A 32 -4.20 -9.19 3.54
CA ALA A 32 -4.36 -9.24 2.09
C ALA A 32 -5.37 -8.16 1.64
N THR A 33 -5.11 -7.55 0.50
CA THR A 33 -6.10 -6.69 -0.17
C THR A 33 -7.28 -7.53 -0.67
N ALA A 34 -8.49 -6.96 -0.59
CA ALA A 34 -9.68 -7.60 -1.13
C ALA A 34 -9.59 -7.69 -2.67
N PRO A 35 -10.30 -8.65 -3.31
CA PRO A 35 -10.28 -8.78 -4.77
C PRO A 35 -10.78 -7.52 -5.50
N ASP A 36 -11.66 -6.74 -4.87
CA ASP A 36 -12.36 -5.58 -5.45
C ASP A 36 -11.80 -4.20 -5.06
N SER A 37 -10.70 -4.12 -4.31
CA SER A 37 -10.20 -2.83 -3.86
C SER A 37 -9.37 -2.11 -4.92
N GLN A 38 -9.89 -0.93 -5.28
CA GLN A 38 -9.26 0.27 -5.86
C GLN A 38 -8.40 0.11 -7.14
N ASP A 39 -8.46 1.13 -8.00
CA ASP A 39 -7.75 1.11 -9.29
C ASP A 39 -6.22 1.19 -9.12
N ILE A 40 -5.74 1.95 -8.12
CA ILE A 40 -4.33 2.16 -7.80
C ILE A 40 -4.20 2.30 -6.28
N ALA A 41 -3.31 1.53 -5.66
CA ALA A 41 -2.99 1.66 -4.25
C ALA A 41 -1.62 2.32 -4.04
N PHE A 42 -1.48 3.13 -3.00
CA PHE A 42 -0.18 3.59 -2.52
C PHE A 42 -0.03 3.29 -1.02
N LEU A 43 1.17 2.90 -0.63
CA LEU A 43 1.55 2.55 0.73
C LEU A 43 2.81 3.33 1.11
N VAL A 44 2.81 3.96 2.27
CA VAL A 44 3.98 4.66 2.83
C VAL A 44 4.28 4.05 4.19
N MET A 45 5.50 3.53 4.34
CA MET A 45 5.99 2.99 5.60
C MET A 45 6.45 4.15 6.50
N VAL A 46 5.53 4.73 7.26
CA VAL A 46 5.81 5.90 8.11
C VAL A 46 6.78 5.56 9.26
N ALA A 47 6.65 4.37 9.84
CA ALA A 47 7.55 3.84 10.87
C ALA A 47 7.52 2.32 10.87
N GLY A 48 8.65 1.68 11.17
CA GLY A 48 8.78 0.23 11.12
C GLY A 48 8.96 -0.29 9.69
N GLY A 49 8.62 -1.56 9.47
CA GLY A 49 8.83 -2.22 8.18
C GLY A 49 7.94 -3.44 8.03
N GLY A 50 8.06 -4.11 6.88
CA GLY A 50 7.31 -5.31 6.56
C GLY A 50 7.77 -5.96 5.27
N MET A 51 7.05 -6.99 4.85
CA MET A 51 7.23 -7.70 3.61
C MET A 51 5.97 -7.51 2.76
N LEU A 52 6.15 -6.97 1.57
CA LEU A 52 5.12 -6.84 0.55
C LEU A 52 5.27 -7.97 -0.46
N GLU A 53 4.21 -8.71 -0.69
CA GLU A 53 4.14 -9.78 -1.67
C GLU A 53 3.12 -9.43 -2.74
N ILE A 54 3.52 -9.53 -4.00
CA ILE A 54 2.67 -9.28 -5.16
C ILE A 54 2.75 -10.49 -6.10
N GLU A 55 1.61 -10.89 -6.66
CA GLU A 55 1.57 -12.00 -7.63
C GLU A 55 2.34 -11.65 -8.92
N GLU A 56 2.20 -10.39 -9.38
CA GLU A 56 2.87 -9.88 -10.58
C GLU A 56 4.05 -8.99 -10.19
N GLY A 57 5.25 -9.54 -10.12
CA GLY A 57 6.48 -8.79 -9.86
C GLY A 57 7.70 -9.69 -9.65
N ASP A 58 8.89 -9.18 -9.99
CA ASP A 58 10.16 -9.87 -9.75
C ASP A 58 11.13 -8.98 -8.94
N PRO A 59 11.64 -9.44 -7.78
CA PRO A 59 11.15 -10.59 -7.01
C PRO A 59 9.67 -10.42 -6.57
N PRO A 60 8.93 -11.50 -6.29
CA PRO A 60 7.53 -11.40 -5.86
C PRO A 60 7.40 -10.82 -4.45
N VAL A 61 8.49 -10.82 -3.68
CA VAL A 61 8.56 -10.32 -2.31
C VAL A 61 9.50 -9.12 -2.25
N ARG A 62 9.06 -8.05 -1.60
CA ARG A 62 9.86 -6.84 -1.31
C ARG A 62 9.90 -6.63 0.20
N THR A 63 11.08 -6.48 0.76
CA THR A 63 11.24 -5.97 2.12
C THR A 63 11.10 -4.46 2.09
N LEU A 64 10.22 -3.93 2.92
CA LEU A 64 9.97 -2.50 3.07
C LEU A 64 10.48 -2.01 4.42
N GLN A 65 11.07 -0.83 4.42
CA GLN A 65 11.60 -0.15 5.59
C GLN A 65 10.94 1.21 5.80
N SER A 66 11.20 1.84 6.94
CA SER A 66 10.68 3.15 7.27
C SER A 66 11.17 4.17 6.24
N GLY A 67 10.24 4.91 5.64
CA GLY A 67 10.50 5.87 4.56
C GLY A 67 10.13 5.34 3.18
N ASP A 68 10.03 4.02 3.01
CA ASP A 68 9.72 3.42 1.71
C ASP A 68 8.31 3.80 1.26
N ILE A 69 8.20 4.10 -0.04
CA ILE A 69 6.94 4.37 -0.70
C ILE A 69 6.74 3.32 -1.79
N VAL A 70 5.56 2.71 -1.76
CA VAL A 70 5.15 1.75 -2.77
C VAL A 70 3.91 2.25 -3.49
N VAL A 71 3.95 2.21 -4.81
CA VAL A 71 2.78 2.44 -5.67
C VAL A 71 2.49 1.16 -6.46
N LEU A 72 1.23 0.74 -6.40
CA LEU A 72 0.66 -0.37 -7.17
C LEU A 72 -0.24 0.26 -8.25
N PRO A 73 0.30 0.54 -9.45
CA PRO A 73 -0.38 1.28 -10.52
C PRO A 73 -1.52 0.51 -11.20
N ARG A 74 -1.70 -0.75 -10.83
CA ARG A 74 -2.74 -1.63 -11.33
C ARG A 74 -3.49 -2.20 -10.15
N ARG A 75 -4.69 -2.73 -10.42
CA ARG A 75 -5.46 -3.52 -9.46
C ARG A 75 -4.72 -4.84 -9.21
N THR A 76 -3.77 -4.79 -8.28
CA THR A 76 -2.87 -5.89 -7.95
C THR A 76 -3.24 -6.45 -6.58
N ARG A 77 -3.47 -7.76 -6.52
CA ARG A 77 -3.57 -8.46 -5.24
C ARG A 77 -2.19 -8.51 -4.59
N TYR A 78 -2.13 -8.09 -3.33
CA TYR A 78 -0.92 -8.06 -2.53
C TYR A 78 -1.18 -8.52 -1.11
N ILE A 79 -0.12 -9.00 -0.46
CA ILE A 79 -0.08 -9.30 0.97
C ILE A 79 0.97 -8.39 1.60
N LEU A 80 0.62 -7.74 2.70
CA LEU A 80 1.57 -6.96 3.50
C LEU A 80 1.59 -7.50 4.92
N ARG A 81 2.77 -7.85 5.43
CA ARG A 81 2.93 -8.47 6.76
C ARG A 81 4.25 -8.12 7.43
N ASP A 82 4.32 -8.20 8.76
CA ASP A 82 5.58 -7.93 9.48
C ASP A 82 6.64 -9.00 9.23
N LYS A 83 6.24 -10.27 9.08
CA LYS A 83 7.13 -11.43 8.86
C LYS A 83 6.47 -12.48 7.96
N MET A 84 7.30 -13.31 7.33
CA MET A 84 6.89 -14.39 6.40
C MET A 84 5.89 -15.41 7.00
N HIS A 85 5.82 -15.55 8.31
CA HIS A 85 4.91 -16.51 8.98
C HIS A 85 3.81 -15.82 9.81
N SER A 86 3.71 -14.50 9.74
CA SER A 86 2.64 -13.78 10.41
C SER A 86 1.30 -14.13 9.77
N PRO A 87 0.24 -14.28 10.59
CA PRO A 87 -1.10 -14.58 10.08
C PRO A 87 -1.57 -13.44 9.16
N VAL A 88 -2.20 -13.83 8.05
CA VAL A 88 -2.75 -12.90 7.06
C VAL A 88 -4.27 -12.91 7.20
N LEU A 89 -4.85 -11.74 7.46
CA LEU A 89 -6.28 -11.53 7.60
C LEU A 89 -6.80 -10.64 6.47
N LEU A 90 -8.12 -10.49 6.36
CA LEU A 90 -8.66 -9.35 5.62
C LEU A 90 -8.31 -8.05 6.36
N PHE A 91 -8.13 -6.97 5.61
CA PHE A 91 -7.76 -5.68 6.20
C PHE A 91 -8.74 -5.23 7.30
N THR A 92 -10.05 -5.43 7.09
CA THR A 92 -11.10 -5.10 8.07
C THR A 92 -10.95 -5.91 9.36
N GLU A 93 -10.72 -7.21 9.25
CA GLU A 93 -10.52 -8.11 10.40
C GLU A 93 -9.25 -7.74 11.16
N LEU A 94 -8.16 -7.40 10.44
CA LEU A 94 -6.93 -6.93 11.06
C LEU A 94 -7.17 -5.64 11.85
N THR A 95 -7.89 -4.67 11.30
CA THR A 95 -8.16 -3.41 11.99
C THR A 95 -9.00 -3.60 13.26
N GLU A 96 -9.97 -4.51 13.24
CA GLU A 96 -10.76 -4.88 14.41
C GLU A 96 -9.90 -5.53 15.50
N LEU A 97 -9.07 -6.51 15.11
CA LEU A 97 -8.13 -7.19 16.01
C LEU A 97 -7.14 -6.20 16.64
N GLN A 98 -6.62 -5.27 15.86
CA GLN A 98 -5.63 -4.28 16.31
C GLN A 98 -6.26 -3.23 17.22
N THR A 99 -7.54 -2.92 17.02
CA THR A 99 -8.33 -2.09 17.95
C THR A 99 -8.49 -2.78 19.30
N GLN A 100 -8.77 -4.08 19.32
CA GLN A 100 -8.85 -4.86 20.56
C GLN A 100 -7.49 -5.02 21.25
N ARG A 101 -6.40 -4.96 20.49
CA ARG A 101 -5.01 -5.04 20.98
C ARG A 101 -4.38 -3.67 21.26
N GLN A 102 -5.16 -2.59 21.33
CA GLN A 102 -4.60 -1.28 21.70
C GLN A 102 -3.90 -1.36 23.06
N GLY A 103 -2.66 -0.88 23.12
CA GLY A 103 -1.81 -0.97 24.32
C GLY A 103 -1.08 -2.30 24.51
N ALA A 104 -1.22 -3.27 23.59
CA ALA A 104 -0.42 -4.49 23.61
C ALA A 104 1.08 -4.17 23.45
N VAL A 105 1.91 -4.93 24.17
CA VAL A 105 3.37 -4.81 24.09
C VAL A 105 3.86 -5.50 22.82
N GLY A 106 4.63 -4.78 22.00
CA GLY A 106 5.24 -5.31 20.79
C GLY A 106 5.80 -4.21 19.90
N ASN A 107 6.48 -4.61 18.83
CA ASN A 107 6.95 -3.66 17.83
C ASN A 107 5.75 -3.13 17.06
N THR A 108 5.72 -1.82 16.82
CA THR A 108 4.65 -1.16 16.07
C THR A 108 5.14 -0.77 14.69
N THR A 109 4.36 -1.07 13.66
CA THR A 109 4.53 -0.53 12.32
C THR A 109 3.42 0.48 12.04
N ARG A 110 3.78 1.64 11.51
CA ARG A 110 2.83 2.69 11.10
C ARG A 110 2.86 2.86 9.60
N ILE A 111 1.70 2.75 8.97
CA ILE A 111 1.54 2.71 7.52
C ILE A 111 0.49 3.74 7.14
N ALA A 112 0.83 4.64 6.23
CA ALA A 112 -0.18 5.45 5.54
C ALA A 112 -0.57 4.72 4.26
N SER A 113 -1.86 4.53 4.04
CA SER A 113 -2.38 3.90 2.84
C SER A 113 -3.39 4.81 2.16
N GLY A 114 -3.47 4.69 0.87
CA GLY A 114 -4.50 5.37 0.10
C GLY A 114 -4.60 4.83 -1.29
N CYS A 115 -5.44 5.51 -2.06
CA CYS A 115 -5.66 5.18 -3.43
C CYS A 115 -5.77 6.41 -4.29
N TYR A 116 -5.57 6.18 -5.56
CA TYR A 116 -5.92 7.14 -6.56
C TYR A 116 -7.21 6.72 -7.27
N GLN A 117 -8.12 7.67 -7.43
CA GLN A 117 -9.36 7.47 -8.17
C GLN A 117 -9.32 8.27 -9.48
N PHE A 118 -9.79 7.63 -10.56
CA PHE A 118 -9.92 8.28 -11.86
C PHE A 118 -11.22 9.09 -11.93
N VAL A 119 -11.11 10.38 -12.26
CA VAL A 119 -12.29 11.22 -12.57
C VAL A 119 -12.90 10.85 -13.93
N ASN A 120 -12.12 10.24 -14.85
CA ASN A 120 -12.63 9.82 -16.15
C ASN A 120 -11.96 8.52 -16.63
N SER A 121 -12.72 7.43 -16.65
CA SER A 121 -12.25 6.05 -16.93
C SER A 121 -11.83 5.78 -18.38
N SER A 122 -11.99 6.77 -19.28
CA SER A 122 -11.79 6.67 -20.73
C SER A 122 -10.34 6.93 -21.19
N LYS A 123 -9.41 7.27 -20.28
CA LYS A 123 -7.97 7.40 -20.59
C LYS A 123 -7.12 6.53 -19.66
N LYS A 124 -7.10 5.21 -19.93
CA LYS A 124 -6.24 4.22 -19.24
C LYS A 124 -4.88 3.85 -19.93
N PRO A 125 -4.29 4.59 -20.90
CA PRO A 125 -3.12 4.05 -21.63
C PRO A 125 -1.78 4.14 -20.88
N VAL A 126 -1.61 5.03 -19.90
CA VAL A 126 -0.30 5.19 -19.23
C VAL A 126 -0.05 4.13 -18.14
N PHE A 127 -1.09 3.71 -17.42
CA PHE A 127 -0.93 2.72 -16.34
C PHE A 127 -0.73 1.28 -16.84
N SER A 128 -1.15 0.98 -18.07
CA SER A 128 -0.84 -0.30 -18.73
C SER A 128 0.63 -0.44 -19.11
N VAL A 129 1.39 0.66 -19.20
CA VAL A 129 2.82 0.63 -19.51
C VAL A 129 3.71 0.78 -18.28
N LEU A 130 3.16 1.21 -17.14
CA LEU A 130 3.88 1.26 -15.88
C LEU A 130 4.23 -0.15 -15.39
N PRO A 131 5.37 -0.31 -14.67
CA PRO A 131 5.72 -1.57 -14.02
C PRO A 131 4.63 -1.94 -13.00
N PRO A 132 4.47 -3.24 -12.66
CA PRO A 132 3.42 -3.68 -11.74
C PRO A 132 3.63 -3.16 -10.30
N LEU A 133 4.83 -2.69 -9.99
CA LEU A 133 5.23 -2.12 -8.72
C LEU A 133 6.24 -0.99 -8.97
N ILE A 134 6.03 0.15 -8.31
CA ILE A 134 7.02 1.22 -8.16
C ILE A 134 7.40 1.26 -6.69
N HIS A 135 8.70 1.17 -6.38
CA HIS A 135 9.25 1.26 -5.04
C HIS A 135 10.28 2.39 -5.03
N LEU A 136 10.06 3.36 -4.14
CA LEU A 136 10.91 4.54 -3.93
C LEU A 136 11.47 4.56 -2.51
#